data_AF-A0ABC9BZ03-F1
#
_entry.id   AF-A0ABC9BZ03-F1
#
_cell.length_a   1.000
_cell.length_b   1.000
_cell.length_c   1.000
_cell.angle_alpha   90.00
_cell.angle_beta   90.00
_cell.angle_gamma   90.00
#
_symmetry.space_group_name_H-M   'P 1'
#
loop_
_entity.id
_entity.type
_entity.pdbx_description
1 polymer ?
#
loop_
_entity_poly.entity_id
_entity_poly.type
_entity_poly.pdbx_seq_one_letter_code
_entity_poly.pdbx_strand_id
1 'polypeptide(L)'
;MKRAAMITLVLAILVPLATLFTTSTACYNIDSMNRDDACLKSCNAKPEWYKLCQDTLGSAPDTSEVTFYALMATNQATLRYGDTINKVINPMLGAGNLPDTEREAVSNCKGKYEEAGALTKSVADQLVGCDFRSGKQEYMDAEVAIQSCLDGLSPFQFLPLYAIVSGDHDLTMVALQLGGLIFGS
;
A
#
# COMPACT_ATOMS: atom_id res chain seq x y z
N MET A 1 26.77 -63.65 -26.21
CA MET A 1 26.44 -62.61 -25.21
C MET A 1 27.23 -61.34 -25.53
N LYS A 2 26.59 -60.31 -26.09
CA LYS A 2 27.12 -58.95 -26.19
C LYS A 2 25.97 -58.01 -25.82
N ARG A 3 26.10 -57.32 -24.68
CA ARG A 3 25.11 -56.36 -24.20
C ARG A 3 25.31 -55.06 -24.99
N ALA A 4 24.28 -54.64 -25.73
CA ALA A 4 24.23 -53.32 -26.34
C ALA A 4 23.85 -52.31 -25.25
N ALA A 5 24.76 -51.38 -24.94
CA ALA A 5 24.46 -50.26 -24.08
C ALA A 5 23.70 -49.20 -24.89
N MET A 6 22.43 -48.99 -24.57
CA MET A 6 21.68 -47.84 -25.07
C MET A 6 22.12 -46.59 -24.31
N ILE A 7 22.72 -45.64 -25.02
CA ILE A 7 23.04 -44.31 -24.51
C ILE A 7 21.85 -43.40 -24.84
N THR A 8 21.04 -43.11 -23.82
CA THR A 8 19.92 -42.18 -23.92
C THR A 8 20.46 -40.76 -23.84
N LEU A 9 20.41 -40.01 -24.94
CA LEU A 9 20.84 -38.62 -25.01
C LEU A 9 19.69 -37.72 -24.52
N VAL A 10 19.76 -37.23 -23.29
CA VAL A 10 18.79 -36.27 -22.73
C VAL A 10 19.12 -34.89 -23.27
N LEU A 11 18.36 -34.40 -24.25
CA LEU A 11 18.40 -33.02 -24.70
C LEU A 11 17.76 -32.12 -23.63
N ALA A 12 18.58 -31.48 -22.79
CA ALA A 12 18.12 -30.43 -21.89
C ALA A 12 17.87 -29.15 -22.70
N ILE A 13 16.60 -28.88 -23.01
CA ILE A 13 16.17 -27.63 -23.65
C ILE A 13 16.23 -26.54 -22.56
N LEU A 14 17.31 -25.76 -22.55
CA LEU A 14 17.39 -24.51 -21.78
C LEU A 14 16.51 -23.47 -22.48
N VAL A 15 15.28 -23.29 -21.99
CA VAL A 15 14.44 -22.15 -22.37
C VAL A 15 14.98 -20.93 -21.63
N PRO A 16 15.52 -19.90 -22.31
CA PRO A 16 15.82 -18.66 -21.63
C PRO A 16 14.50 -18.03 -21.22
N LEU A 17 14.26 -17.89 -19.90
CA LEU A 17 13.26 -16.97 -19.38
C LEU A 17 13.72 -15.57 -19.76
N ALA A 18 13.31 -15.09 -20.93
CA ALA A 18 13.35 -13.68 -21.25
C ALA A 18 12.39 -13.00 -20.26
N THR A 19 12.98 -12.36 -19.26
CA THR A 19 12.30 -11.43 -18.36
C THR A 19 11.62 -10.36 -19.21
N LEU A 20 10.29 -10.40 -19.27
CA LEU A 20 9.48 -9.30 -19.77
C LEU A 20 9.59 -8.16 -18.75
N PHE A 21 10.68 -7.41 -18.81
CA PHE A 21 10.71 -6.07 -18.23
C PHE A 21 9.83 -5.21 -19.12
N THR A 22 8.57 -5.03 -18.71
CA THR A 22 7.82 -3.88 -19.17
C THR A 22 8.64 -2.67 -18.76
N THR A 23 9.20 -1.96 -19.73
CA THR A 23 9.84 -0.67 -19.49
C THR A 23 8.76 0.24 -18.91
N SER A 24 8.67 0.34 -17.59
CA SER A 24 8.01 1.49 -16.98
C SER A 24 8.84 2.67 -17.45
N THR A 25 8.26 3.50 -18.31
CA THR A 25 8.87 4.77 -18.65
C THR A 25 9.04 5.54 -17.35
N ALA A 26 10.29 5.65 -16.89
CA ALA A 26 10.68 6.55 -15.82
C ALA A 26 9.94 7.87 -16.00
N CYS A 27 9.25 8.34 -14.96
CA CYS A 27 8.52 9.59 -15.05
C CYS A 27 9.52 10.72 -15.31
N TYR A 28 9.29 11.52 -16.35
CA TYR A 28 10.24 12.55 -16.75
C TYR A 28 10.43 13.57 -15.62
N ASN A 29 11.69 13.90 -15.30
CA ASN A 29 12.09 14.82 -14.22
C ASN A 29 11.69 14.38 -12.79
N ILE A 30 11.57 13.08 -12.51
CA ILE A 30 11.44 12.62 -11.13
C ILE A 30 12.82 12.35 -10.53
N ASP A 31 13.07 12.95 -9.37
CA ASP A 31 14.30 12.74 -8.63
C ASP A 31 14.43 11.29 -8.16
N SER A 32 15.66 10.79 -8.13
CA SER A 32 16.01 9.57 -7.40
C SER A 32 16.57 9.94 -6.04
N MET A 33 16.26 9.13 -5.03
CA MET A 33 16.80 9.30 -3.69
C MET A 33 17.04 7.96 -3.02
N ASN A 34 17.91 7.96 -2.02
CA ASN A 34 18.04 6.78 -1.17
C ASN A 34 16.75 6.62 -0.30
N ARG A 35 16.47 5.39 0.12
CA ARG A 35 15.31 5.09 0.98
C ARG A 35 15.32 5.90 2.27
N ASP A 36 16.49 6.07 2.88
CA ASP A 36 16.66 6.77 4.15
C ASP A 36 16.26 8.25 4.06
N ASP A 37 16.72 8.96 3.04
CA ASP A 37 16.40 10.34 2.72
C ASP A 37 14.94 10.48 2.32
N ALA A 38 14.37 9.50 1.59
CA ALA A 38 12.94 9.49 1.28
C ALA A 38 12.10 9.47 2.56
N CYS A 39 12.39 8.52 3.45
CA CYS A 39 11.68 8.39 4.72
C CYS A 39 11.97 9.58 5.65
N LEU A 40 13.21 10.08 5.68
CA LEU A 40 13.58 11.22 6.51
C LEU A 40 12.87 12.49 6.04
N LYS A 41 12.88 12.81 4.73
CA LYS A 41 12.21 14.01 4.19
C LYS A 41 10.70 13.95 4.35
N SER A 42 10.10 12.79 4.12
CA SER A 42 8.64 12.60 4.15
C SER A 42 8.09 12.57 5.58
N CYS A 43 8.80 11.91 6.50
CA CYS A 43 8.26 11.56 7.81
C CYS A 43 8.95 12.29 8.97
N ASN A 44 9.80 13.30 8.70
CA ASN A 44 10.65 14.01 9.68
C ASN A 44 9.92 14.49 10.94
N ALA A 45 8.59 14.67 10.86
CA ALA A 45 7.76 15.13 11.96
C ALA A 45 7.47 14.05 13.02
N LYS A 46 7.60 12.75 12.72
CA LYS A 46 7.16 11.65 13.59
C LYS A 46 8.08 10.41 13.50
N PRO A 47 8.85 10.08 14.57
CA PRO A 47 9.75 8.92 14.58
C PRO A 47 9.07 7.58 14.24
N GLU A 48 7.81 7.41 14.65
CA GLU A 48 7.00 6.23 14.36
C GLU A 48 6.73 6.06 12.86
N TRP A 49 6.49 7.16 12.13
CA TRP A 49 6.26 7.13 10.69
C TRP A 49 7.55 6.90 9.92
N TYR A 50 8.69 7.41 10.41
CA TYR A 50 9.99 7.09 9.82
C TYR A 50 10.25 5.58 9.83
N LYS A 51 10.04 4.91 10.98
CA LYS A 51 10.19 3.46 11.08
C LYS A 51 9.20 2.73 10.17
N LEU A 52 7.93 3.13 10.19
CA LEU A 52 6.90 2.52 9.33
C LEU A 52 7.23 2.67 7.84
N CYS A 53 7.79 3.81 7.44
CA CYS A 53 8.29 4.04 6.08
C CYS A 53 9.43 3.07 5.73
N GLN A 54 10.42 2.93 6.61
CA GLN A 54 11.52 1.98 6.42
C GLN A 54 11.02 0.54 6.29
N ASP A 55 10.11 0.11 7.16
CA ASP A 55 9.52 -1.23 7.13
C ASP A 55 8.74 -1.45 5.82
N THR A 56 7.98 -0.44 5.38
CA THR A 56 7.20 -0.46 4.12
C THR A 56 8.08 -0.55 2.88
N LEU A 57 9.23 0.11 2.90
CA LEU A 57 10.19 0.13 1.80
C LEU A 57 11.32 -0.91 1.96
N GLY A 58 11.20 -1.84 2.90
CA GLY A 58 12.27 -2.78 3.24
C GLY A 58 12.68 -3.72 2.10
N SER A 59 11.78 -3.98 1.14
CA SER A 59 12.07 -4.77 -0.07
C SER A 59 12.48 -3.92 -1.28
N ALA A 60 12.44 -2.60 -1.15
CA ALA A 60 12.85 -1.69 -2.22
C ALA A 60 14.39 -1.67 -2.36
N PRO A 61 14.91 -1.37 -3.57
CA PRO A 61 16.32 -1.01 -3.72
C PRO A 61 16.68 0.18 -2.82
N ASP A 62 17.94 0.25 -2.38
CA ASP A 62 18.39 1.33 -1.50
C ASP A 62 18.28 2.72 -2.14
N THR A 63 18.37 2.81 -3.48
CA THR A 63 18.17 4.04 -4.26
C THR A 63 17.22 3.77 -5.41
N SER A 64 16.20 4.62 -5.57
CA SER A 64 15.18 4.51 -6.60
C SER A 64 14.50 5.88 -6.83
N GLU A 65 13.71 5.98 -7.90
CA GLU A 65 12.79 7.08 -8.12
C GLU A 65 11.76 7.18 -6.99
N VAL A 66 11.39 8.39 -6.61
CA VAL A 66 10.39 8.62 -5.57
C VAL A 66 9.02 8.05 -5.92
N THR A 67 8.65 8.06 -7.20
CA THR A 67 7.45 7.41 -7.75
C THR A 67 7.39 5.93 -7.41
N PHE A 68 8.52 5.24 -7.43
CA PHE A 68 8.58 3.85 -7.05
C PHE A 68 8.27 3.66 -5.55
N TYR A 69 8.88 4.46 -4.67
CA TYR A 69 8.61 4.40 -3.23
C TYR A 69 7.17 4.75 -2.89
N ALA A 70 6.62 5.83 -3.48
CA ALA A 70 5.23 6.22 -3.30
C ALA A 70 4.28 5.12 -3.77
N LEU A 71 4.56 4.49 -4.93
CA LEU A 71 3.74 3.41 -5.47
C LEU A 71 3.76 2.18 -4.56
N MET A 72 4.93 1.80 -4.03
CA MET A 72 5.04 0.70 -3.07
C MET A 72 4.19 0.93 -1.82
N ALA A 73 4.34 2.10 -1.18
CA ALA A 73 3.56 2.44 0.01
C ALA A 73 2.04 2.48 -0.28
N THR A 74 1.66 3.02 -1.44
CA THR A 74 0.25 3.12 -1.88
C THR A 74 -0.37 1.74 -2.11
N ASN A 75 0.36 0.85 -2.78
CA ASN A 75 -0.08 -0.51 -2.99
C ASN A 75 -0.20 -1.26 -1.66
N GLN A 76 0.73 -1.05 -0.73
CA GLN A 76 0.66 -1.65 0.60
C GLN A 76 -0.54 -1.15 1.40
N ALA A 77 -0.83 0.16 1.38
CA ALA A 77 -2.03 0.73 2.00
C ALA A 77 -3.31 0.12 1.40
N THR A 78 -3.40 0.08 0.06
CA THR A 78 -4.55 -0.49 -0.66
C THR A 78 -4.78 -1.97 -0.31
N LEU A 79 -3.71 -2.78 -0.28
CA LEU A 79 -3.78 -4.18 0.15
C LEU A 79 -4.27 -4.30 1.59
N ARG A 80 -3.76 -3.44 2.48
CA ARG A 80 -4.13 -3.44 3.89
C ARG A 80 -5.59 -3.06 4.09
N TYR A 81 -6.13 -2.12 3.31
CA TYR A 81 -7.56 -1.82 3.35
C TYR A 81 -8.43 -3.02 2.98
N GLY A 82 -8.06 -3.71 1.88
CA GLY A 82 -8.75 -4.93 1.47
C GLY A 82 -8.67 -6.03 2.53
N ASP A 83 -7.52 -6.19 3.17
CA ASP A 83 -7.33 -7.13 4.26
C ASP A 83 -8.17 -6.77 5.49
N THR A 84 -8.19 -5.51 5.91
CA THR A 84 -9.00 -5.04 7.04
C THR A 84 -10.49 -5.23 6.76
N ILE A 85 -10.98 -4.90 5.55
CA ILE A 85 -12.36 -5.17 5.15
C ILE A 85 -12.67 -6.67 5.27
N ASN A 86 -11.87 -7.52 4.61
CA ASN A 86 -12.20 -8.92 4.43
C ASN A 86 -11.96 -9.79 5.66
N LYS A 87 -10.90 -9.51 6.42
CA LYS A 87 -10.43 -10.34 7.54
C LYS A 87 -10.91 -9.83 8.90
N VAL A 88 -11.37 -8.58 8.98
CA VAL A 88 -11.76 -7.95 10.26
C VAL A 88 -13.19 -7.43 10.23
N ILE A 89 -13.47 -6.44 9.38
CA ILE A 89 -14.77 -5.75 9.35
C ILE A 89 -15.91 -6.69 8.95
N ASN A 90 -15.76 -7.43 7.85
CA ASN A 90 -16.79 -8.36 7.37
C ASN A 90 -17.11 -9.45 8.40
N PRO A 91 -16.12 -10.14 9.02
CA PRO A 91 -16.38 -11.06 10.12
C PRO A 91 -17.10 -10.43 11.32
N MET A 92 -16.70 -9.23 11.73
CA MET A 92 -17.34 -8.52 12.85
C MET A 92 -18.82 -8.23 12.57
N LEU A 93 -19.15 -7.75 11.37
CA LEU A 93 -20.53 -7.48 10.96
C LEU A 93 -21.35 -8.78 10.81
N GLY A 94 -20.73 -9.84 10.30
CA GLY A 94 -21.37 -11.14 10.06
C GLY A 94 -21.62 -11.98 11.31
N ALA A 95 -20.84 -11.79 12.37
CA ALA A 95 -20.98 -12.57 13.62
C ALA A 95 -22.31 -12.32 14.34
N GLY A 96 -23.01 -11.22 14.04
CA GLY A 96 -24.35 -10.95 14.56
C GLY A 96 -24.40 -10.53 16.04
N ASN A 97 -23.27 -10.48 16.74
CA ASN A 97 -23.19 -10.19 18.17
C ASN A 97 -22.79 -8.75 18.52
N LEU A 98 -22.49 -7.91 17.53
CA LEU A 98 -22.26 -6.48 17.76
C LEU A 98 -23.57 -5.79 18.17
N PRO A 99 -23.57 -5.00 19.26
CA PRO A 99 -24.69 -4.11 19.55
C PRO A 99 -24.84 -3.07 18.45
N ASP A 100 -26.03 -2.45 18.39
CA ASP A 100 -26.45 -1.68 17.21
C ASP A 100 -25.54 -0.48 16.91
N THR A 101 -25.10 0.24 17.95
CA THR A 101 -24.22 1.40 17.82
C THR A 101 -22.82 1.03 17.32
N GLU A 102 -22.26 -0.07 17.82
CA GLU A 102 -20.97 -0.60 17.38
C GLU A 102 -21.07 -1.11 15.94
N ARG A 103 -22.17 -1.79 15.61
CA ARG A 103 -22.44 -2.27 14.25
C ARG A 103 -22.52 -1.13 13.25
N GLU A 104 -23.20 -0.04 13.61
CA GLU A 104 -23.28 1.16 12.78
C GLU A 104 -21.89 1.76 12.54
N ALA A 105 -21.09 1.93 13.59
CA ALA A 105 -19.72 2.46 13.48
C ALA A 105 -18.81 1.55 12.61
N VAL A 106 -18.86 0.23 12.83
CA VAL A 106 -18.10 -0.74 12.03
C VAL A 106 -18.57 -0.75 10.57
N SER A 107 -19.87 -0.61 10.32
CA SER A 107 -20.43 -0.52 8.96
C SER A 107 -20.02 0.78 8.27
N ASN A 108 -19.98 1.91 8.99
CA ASN A 108 -19.48 3.18 8.46
C ASN A 108 -18.00 3.06 8.06
N CYS A 109 -17.19 2.46 8.93
CA CYS A 109 -15.80 2.16 8.64
C CYS A 109 -15.61 1.34 7.37
N LYS A 110 -16.47 0.34 7.11
CA LYS A 110 -16.44 -0.42 5.84
C LYS A 110 -16.52 0.51 4.63
N GLY A 111 -17.50 1.41 4.62
CA GLY A 111 -17.68 2.37 3.52
C GLY A 111 -16.48 3.31 3.37
N LYS A 112 -15.89 3.75 4.48
CA LYS A 112 -14.70 4.60 4.47
C LYS A 112 -13.44 3.90 3.96
N TYR A 113 -13.27 2.62 4.26
CA TYR A 113 -12.21 1.81 3.69
C TYR A 113 -12.40 1.58 2.18
N GLU A 114 -13.64 1.38 1.73
CA GLU A 114 -13.95 1.24 0.30
C GLU A 114 -13.66 2.54 -0.46
N GLU A 115 -14.03 3.68 0.11
CA GLU A 115 -13.71 5.03 -0.40
C GLU A 115 -12.18 5.24 -0.50
N ALA A 116 -11.45 5.04 0.61
CA ALA A 116 -10.00 5.17 0.65
C ALA A 116 -9.31 4.24 -0.36
N GLY A 117 -9.75 2.98 -0.48
CA GLY A 117 -9.18 2.03 -1.42
C GLY A 117 -9.42 2.37 -2.89
N ALA A 118 -10.55 2.99 -3.22
CA ALA A 118 -10.79 3.48 -4.58
C ALA A 118 -9.86 4.65 -4.92
N LEU A 119 -9.68 5.58 -3.97
CA LEU A 119 -8.79 6.73 -4.12
C LEU A 119 -7.32 6.31 -4.24
N THR A 120 -6.81 5.45 -3.35
CA THR A 120 -5.41 5.01 -3.43
C THR A 120 -5.13 4.16 -4.67
N LYS A 121 -6.12 3.42 -5.18
CA LYS A 121 -6.01 2.75 -6.48
C LYS A 121 -5.86 3.74 -7.63
N SER A 122 -6.68 4.79 -7.66
CA SER A 122 -6.57 5.87 -8.66
C SER A 122 -5.20 6.55 -8.60
N VAL A 123 -4.69 6.81 -7.40
CA VAL A 123 -3.35 7.35 -7.20
C VAL A 123 -2.26 6.39 -7.72
N ALA A 124 -2.38 5.09 -7.47
CA ALA A 124 -1.44 4.11 -8.00
C ALA A 124 -1.40 4.12 -9.54
N ASP A 125 -2.57 4.19 -10.19
CA ASP A 125 -2.69 4.27 -11.65
C ASP A 125 -2.03 5.57 -12.18
N GLN A 126 -2.19 6.69 -11.47
CA GLN A 126 -1.52 7.96 -11.76
C GLN A 126 0.00 7.90 -11.60
N LEU A 127 0.50 7.21 -10.57
CA LEU A 127 1.94 7.01 -10.35
C LEU A 127 2.57 6.20 -11.49
N VAL A 128 1.87 5.16 -11.97
CA VAL A 128 2.30 4.35 -13.12
C VAL A 128 2.21 5.16 -14.43
N GLY A 129 1.17 5.98 -14.58
CA GLY A 129 0.93 6.80 -15.77
C GLY A 129 1.71 8.12 -15.80
N CYS A 130 2.43 8.46 -14.73
CA CYS A 130 3.09 9.75 -14.54
C CYS A 130 2.14 10.96 -14.70
N ASP A 131 0.88 10.81 -14.28
CA ASP A 131 -0.16 11.85 -14.34
C ASP A 131 -0.57 12.29 -12.95
N PHE A 132 0.09 13.33 -12.43
CA PHE A 132 0.00 13.70 -11.02
C PHE A 132 -1.08 14.75 -10.69
N ARG A 133 -2.02 15.01 -11.61
CA ARG A 133 -2.95 16.14 -11.50
C ARG A 133 -3.87 16.09 -10.29
N SER A 134 -4.35 14.90 -9.91
CA SER A 134 -5.28 14.74 -8.78
C SER A 134 -4.68 13.97 -7.59
N GLY A 135 -3.53 13.32 -7.77
CA GLY A 135 -2.96 12.40 -6.78
C GLY A 135 -2.78 13.00 -5.37
N LYS A 136 -2.38 14.27 -5.27
CA LYS A 136 -2.27 14.97 -3.98
C LYS A 136 -3.61 15.05 -3.25
N GLN A 137 -4.66 15.47 -3.95
CA GLN A 137 -6.00 15.58 -3.36
C GLN A 137 -6.57 14.20 -3.03
N GLU A 138 -6.39 13.21 -3.92
CA GLU A 138 -6.90 11.86 -3.69
C GLU A 138 -6.24 11.17 -2.49
N TYR A 139 -4.94 11.38 -2.25
CA TYR A 139 -4.32 10.93 -1.01
C TYR A 139 -4.92 11.61 0.23
N MET A 140 -5.14 12.93 0.18
CA MET A 140 -5.74 13.66 1.30
C MET A 140 -7.16 13.16 1.58
N ASP A 141 -7.95 12.91 0.53
CA ASP A 141 -9.30 12.38 0.67
C ASP A 141 -9.28 10.94 1.22
N ALA A 142 -8.32 10.11 0.83
CA ALA A 142 -8.15 8.75 1.37
C ALA A 142 -7.78 8.79 2.86
N GLU A 143 -6.87 9.69 3.24
CA GLU A 143 -6.50 9.93 4.64
C GLU A 143 -7.72 10.37 5.47
N VAL A 144 -8.46 11.37 4.99
CA VAL A 144 -9.68 11.85 5.65
C VAL A 144 -10.71 10.74 5.81
N ALA A 145 -10.84 9.85 4.82
CA ALA A 145 -11.76 8.72 4.92
C ALA A 145 -11.34 7.76 6.06
N ILE A 146 -10.07 7.37 6.14
CA ILE A 146 -9.59 6.49 7.22
C ILE A 146 -9.64 7.19 8.59
N GLN A 147 -9.29 8.48 8.66
CA GLN A 147 -9.43 9.28 9.88
C GLN A 147 -10.89 9.35 10.33
N SER A 148 -11.84 9.52 9.40
CA SER A 148 -13.27 9.52 9.71
C SER A 148 -13.73 8.20 10.32
N CYS A 149 -13.20 7.07 9.85
CA CYS A 149 -13.45 5.77 10.48
C CYS A 149 -12.86 5.72 11.91
N LEU A 150 -11.62 6.19 12.09
CA LEU A 150 -10.99 6.22 13.41
C LEU A 150 -11.77 7.07 14.42
N ASP A 151 -12.22 8.25 13.99
CA ASP A 151 -13.03 9.17 14.80
C ASP A 151 -14.39 8.55 15.16
N GLY A 152 -15.05 7.91 14.20
CA GLY A 152 -16.30 7.18 14.41
C GLY A 152 -16.17 6.00 15.38
N LEU A 153 -14.98 5.38 15.45
CA LEU A 153 -14.67 4.33 16.41
C LEU A 153 -14.15 4.85 17.77
N SER A 154 -13.95 6.16 17.94
CA SER A 154 -13.42 6.72 19.18
C SER A 154 -14.22 6.39 20.46
N PRO A 155 -15.55 6.20 20.44
CA PRO A 155 -16.29 5.72 21.61
C PRO A 155 -16.07 4.22 21.89
N PHE A 156 -15.52 3.48 20.93
CA PHE A 156 -15.41 2.03 20.89
C PHE A 156 -13.95 1.55 20.83
N GLN A 157 -13.04 2.26 21.48
CA GLN A 157 -11.59 1.94 21.49
C GLN A 157 -11.27 0.52 22.00
N PHE A 158 -12.20 -0.12 22.72
CA PHE A 158 -12.08 -1.51 23.16
C PHE A 158 -12.24 -2.53 22.01
N LEU A 159 -12.80 -2.12 20.87
CA LEU A 159 -12.87 -2.97 19.69
C LEU A 159 -11.48 -3.11 19.08
N PRO A 160 -11.03 -4.34 18.75
CA PRO A 160 -9.75 -4.55 18.06
C PRO A 160 -9.59 -3.74 16.78
N LEU A 161 -10.72 -3.42 16.12
CA LEU A 161 -10.75 -2.60 14.92
C LEU A 161 -10.12 -1.21 15.13
N TYR A 162 -10.28 -0.57 16.29
CA TYR A 162 -9.74 0.79 16.52
C TYR A 162 -8.22 0.83 16.35
N ALA A 163 -7.49 -0.13 16.94
CA ALA A 163 -6.03 -0.20 16.82
C ALA A 163 -5.58 -0.54 15.39
N ILE A 164 -6.34 -1.37 14.68
CA ILE A 164 -6.08 -1.72 13.28
C ILE A 164 -6.23 -0.47 12.40
N VAL A 165 -7.34 0.26 12.55
CA VAL A 165 -7.60 1.50 11.80
C VAL A 165 -6.54 2.55 12.09
N SER A 166 -6.10 2.71 13.34
CA SER A 166 -5.01 3.62 13.68
C SER A 166 -3.72 3.27 12.93
N GLY A 167 -3.36 1.99 12.85
CA GLY A 167 -2.17 1.57 12.11
C GLY A 167 -2.32 1.67 10.58
N ASP A 168 -3.54 1.54 10.07
CA ASP A 168 -3.84 1.73 8.65
C ASP A 168 -3.80 3.23 8.29
N HIS A 169 -4.24 4.10 9.20
CA HIS A 169 -4.13 5.55 9.10
C HIS A 169 -2.67 6.00 9.03
N ASP A 170 -1.82 5.50 9.94
CA ASP A 170 -0.37 5.78 9.92
C ASP A 170 0.28 5.37 8.59
N LEU A 171 -0.08 4.21 8.04
CA LEU A 171 0.43 3.77 6.73
C LEU A 171 -0.08 4.66 5.58
N THR A 172 -1.33 5.12 5.67
CA THR A 172 -1.92 6.07 4.71
C THR A 172 -1.16 7.38 4.73
N MET A 173 -0.81 7.88 5.93
CA MET A 173 0.03 9.07 6.10
C MET A 173 1.41 8.87 5.49
N VAL A 174 2.07 7.72 5.73
CA VAL A 174 3.36 7.42 5.09
C VAL A 174 3.25 7.45 3.56
N ALA A 175 2.20 6.84 2.98
CA ALA A 175 1.98 6.87 1.53
C ALA A 175 1.75 8.29 1.00
N LEU A 176 0.90 9.08 1.68
CA LEU A 176 0.66 10.49 1.35
C LEU A 176 1.95 11.32 1.41
N GLN A 177 2.77 11.17 2.45
CA GLN A 177 4.01 11.94 2.61
C GLN A 177 5.05 11.59 1.54
N LEU A 178 5.21 10.29 1.23
CA LEU A 178 6.06 9.85 0.12
C LEU A 178 5.53 10.37 -1.23
N GLY A 179 4.22 10.38 -1.43
CA GLY A 179 3.59 11.02 -2.60
C GLY A 179 3.85 12.53 -2.64
N GLY A 180 3.86 13.20 -1.50
CA GLY A 180 4.12 14.64 -1.36
C GLY A 180 5.49 15.07 -1.89
N LEU A 181 6.47 14.17 -1.93
CA LEU A 181 7.78 14.41 -2.56
C LEU A 181 7.71 14.56 -4.09
N ILE A 182 6.63 14.08 -4.72
CA ILE A 182 6.40 14.15 -6.17
C ILE A 182 5.57 15.37 -6.54
N PHE A 183 4.49 15.60 -5.79
CA PHE A 183 3.48 16.59 -6.16
C PHE A 183 3.95 18.04 -6.05
N GLY A 184 5.08 18.29 -5.38
CA GLY A 184 5.58 19.63 -5.12
C GLY A 184 4.65 20.44 -4.21
N SER A 185 5.23 21.41 -3.51
CA SER A 185 4.50 22.38 -2.68
C SER A 185 3.59 23.27 -3.53
#